data_AF-A0A931Q8D6-F1
#
_entry.id   AF-A0A931Q8D6-F1
#
_cell.length_a   1.000
_cell.length_b   1.000
_cell.length_c   1.000
_cell.angle_alpha   90.00
_cell.angle_beta   90.00
_cell.angle_gamma   90.00
#
_symmetry.space_group_name_H-M   'P 1'
#
loop_
_entity.id
_entity.type
_entity.pdbx_description
1 polymer ?
#
loop_
_entity_poly.entity_id
_entity_poly.type
_entity_poly.pdbx_seq_one_letter_code
_entity_poly.pdbx_strand_id
1 'polypeptide(L)'
;MFPFSKPSNNKNWELDQKVLPSITRNGGLISIKNIRNFHYRSELVYDIDYYDKTFCLDEIKTATIGFVPFSKTIIVVHAFVKFDFKDKSHVVFSVELRKKKGQKFSFWKNILPYCEIMYVIADQQDVIDLRVKHRENESVDLYELNLKAGQLRQIFWDMCVRANNIHSQPEFFSLFLNNCTSNLIDHLNKAADYRIPWFYKHILPGFLRRYLLKNRFVARQ
;
A
#
# COMPACT_ATOMS: atom_id res chain seq x y z
N MET A 1 -13.36 -21.25 24.83
CA MET A 1 -12.78 -22.01 23.70
C MET A 1 -13.06 -21.20 22.44
N PHE A 2 -12.16 -20.30 22.05
CA PHE A 2 -12.37 -19.40 20.91
C PHE A 2 -11.94 -20.13 19.62
N PRO A 3 -12.78 -20.23 18.58
CA PRO A 3 -12.41 -20.93 17.37
C PRO A 3 -11.29 -20.16 16.67
N PHE A 4 -10.24 -20.87 16.26
CA PHE A 4 -9.19 -20.34 15.40
C PHE A 4 -9.83 -19.90 14.08
N SER A 5 -10.22 -18.63 13.96
CA SER A 5 -10.74 -18.08 12.71
C SER A 5 -9.63 -18.11 11.66
N LYS A 6 -9.91 -18.63 10.47
CA LYS A 6 -9.00 -18.53 9.32
C LYS A 6 -9.19 -17.18 8.60
N PRO A 7 -8.14 -16.63 7.98
CA PRO A 7 -8.31 -15.51 7.06
C PRO A 7 -9.31 -15.89 5.96
N SER A 8 -10.13 -14.95 5.52
CA SER A 8 -11.07 -15.20 4.42
C SER A 8 -11.32 -13.92 3.65
N ASN A 9 -11.36 -13.99 2.31
CA ASN A 9 -11.78 -12.89 1.44
C ASN A 9 -13.30 -12.74 1.34
N ASN A 10 -14.06 -13.69 1.89
CA ASN A 10 -15.52 -13.76 1.82
C ASN A 10 -16.16 -13.31 3.14
N LYS A 11 -15.87 -12.08 3.57
CA LYS A 11 -16.49 -11.46 4.76
C LYS A 11 -17.28 -10.23 4.35
N ASN A 12 -18.10 -9.73 5.27
CA ASN A 12 -18.82 -8.47 5.07
C ASN A 12 -17.85 -7.29 5.26
N TRP A 13 -17.20 -6.86 4.18
CA TRP A 13 -16.20 -5.78 4.19
C TRP A 13 -16.83 -4.39 4.11
N GLU A 14 -16.09 -3.39 4.58
CA GLU A 14 -16.39 -1.99 4.23
C GLU A 14 -16.36 -1.77 2.71
N LEU A 15 -17.15 -0.80 2.24
CA LEU A 15 -17.36 -0.58 0.80
C LEU A 15 -16.05 -0.25 0.06
N ASP A 16 -15.21 0.58 0.66
CA ASP A 16 -13.87 0.97 0.19
C ASP A 16 -12.85 -0.18 0.13
N GLN A 17 -13.18 -1.33 0.72
CA GLN A 17 -12.28 -2.48 0.86
C GLN A 17 -12.91 -3.80 0.39
N LYS A 18 -14.05 -3.72 -0.30
CA LYS A 18 -14.84 -4.87 -0.71
C LYS A 18 -14.23 -5.63 -1.89
N VAL A 19 -13.72 -4.91 -2.89
CA VAL A 19 -13.17 -5.50 -4.12
C VAL A 19 -11.66 -5.60 -4.01
N LEU A 20 -11.09 -6.76 -4.38
CA LEU A 20 -9.66 -6.97 -4.48
C LEU A 20 -9.20 -6.88 -5.94
N PRO A 21 -7.99 -6.35 -6.20
CA PRO A 21 -7.42 -6.36 -7.54
C PRO A 21 -7.04 -7.78 -7.95
N SER A 22 -7.11 -8.08 -9.25
CA SER A 22 -6.56 -9.31 -9.83
C SER A 22 -5.54 -8.95 -10.90
N ILE A 23 -4.40 -9.65 -10.93
CA ILE A 23 -3.29 -9.27 -11.80
C ILE A 23 -2.88 -10.46 -12.68
N THR A 24 -2.72 -10.18 -13.97
CA THR A 24 -2.16 -11.13 -14.94
C THR A 24 -0.93 -10.53 -15.62
N ARG A 25 0.02 -11.38 -15.98
CA ARG A 25 1.26 -10.97 -16.64
C ARG A 25 1.43 -11.69 -17.97
N ASN A 26 1.77 -10.92 -19.00
CA ASN A 26 2.22 -11.43 -20.29
C ASN A 26 3.54 -10.73 -20.67
N GLY A 27 4.67 -11.40 -20.47
CA GLY A 27 5.99 -10.81 -20.68
C GLY A 27 6.23 -9.56 -19.81
N GLY A 28 6.44 -8.41 -20.45
CA GLY A 28 6.59 -7.10 -19.81
C GLY A 28 5.28 -6.36 -19.53
N LEU A 29 4.13 -6.91 -19.94
CA LEU A 29 2.81 -6.30 -19.79
C LEU A 29 2.10 -6.85 -18.55
N ILE A 30 1.65 -5.96 -17.67
CA ILE A 30 0.95 -6.27 -16.43
C ILE A 30 -0.47 -5.72 -16.53
N SER A 31 -1.45 -6.60 -16.65
CA SER A 31 -2.87 -6.23 -16.65
C SER A 31 -3.41 -6.32 -15.24
N ILE A 32 -3.90 -5.20 -14.72
CA ILE A 32 -4.48 -5.10 -13.39
C ILE A 32 -5.97 -4.80 -13.58
N LYS A 33 -6.80 -5.65 -12.97
CA LYS A 33 -8.24 -5.43 -12.88
C LYS A 33 -8.64 -4.88 -11.52
N ASN A 34 -9.76 -4.18 -11.49
CA ASN A 34 -10.32 -3.54 -10.29
C ASN A 34 -9.36 -2.53 -9.65
N ILE A 35 -8.74 -1.67 -10.46
CA ILE A 35 -7.99 -0.52 -9.95
C ILE A 35 -9.02 0.47 -9.38
N ARG A 36 -8.93 0.76 -8.08
CA ARG A 36 -9.90 1.60 -7.38
C ARG A 36 -9.78 3.05 -7.83
N ASN A 37 -10.90 3.68 -8.14
CA ASN A 37 -10.97 5.06 -8.62
C ASN A 37 -12.08 5.84 -7.89
N PHE A 38 -12.06 5.82 -6.56
CA PHE A 38 -13.13 6.44 -5.80
C PHE A 38 -13.00 7.97 -5.82
N HIS A 39 -14.14 8.64 -6.00
CA HIS A 39 -14.22 10.09 -6.01
C HIS A 39 -14.88 10.58 -4.72
N TYR A 40 -14.12 11.25 -3.87
CA TYR A 40 -14.56 11.69 -2.55
C TYR A 40 -15.16 13.10 -2.59
N ARG A 41 -16.28 13.27 -1.89
CA ARG A 41 -16.84 14.59 -1.51
C ARG A 41 -16.57 14.89 -0.04
N SER A 42 -16.45 13.85 0.78
CA SER A 42 -15.95 13.88 2.16
C SER A 42 -15.33 12.52 2.50
N GLU A 43 -14.79 12.35 3.72
CA GLU A 43 -14.21 11.07 4.16
C GLU A 43 -15.20 9.88 4.03
N LEU A 44 -16.50 10.14 4.23
CA LEU A 44 -17.53 9.10 4.27
C LEU A 44 -18.49 9.14 3.07
N VAL A 45 -18.39 10.16 2.21
CA VAL A 45 -19.26 10.33 1.04
C VAL A 45 -18.40 10.31 -0.21
N TYR A 46 -18.53 9.23 -0.98
CA TYR A 46 -17.75 9.01 -2.20
C TYR A 46 -18.54 8.19 -3.22
N ASP A 47 -18.15 8.34 -4.49
CA ASP A 47 -18.61 7.46 -5.57
C ASP A 47 -17.66 6.28 -5.71
N ILE A 48 -18.23 5.09 -5.86
CA ILE A 48 -17.51 3.83 -6.04
C ILE A 48 -17.28 3.63 -7.53
N ASP A 49 -16.03 3.57 -7.94
CA ASP A 49 -15.64 3.27 -9.32
C ASP A 49 -14.36 2.42 -9.36
N TYR A 50 -14.22 1.64 -10.43
CA TYR A 50 -13.08 0.77 -10.70
C TYR A 50 -12.80 0.74 -12.21
N TYR A 51 -11.53 0.71 -12.58
CA TYR A 51 -11.11 0.50 -13.97
C TYR A 51 -10.07 -0.61 -14.09
N ASP A 52 -9.95 -1.13 -15.30
CA ASP A 52 -8.92 -2.11 -15.66
C ASP A 52 -7.89 -1.43 -16.54
N LYS A 53 -6.59 -1.69 -16.31
CA LYS A 53 -5.52 -1.14 -17.13
C LYS A 53 -4.35 -2.10 -17.28
N THR A 54 -3.72 -2.07 -18.45
CA THR A 54 -2.45 -2.76 -18.70
C THR A 54 -1.30 -1.77 -18.67
N PHE A 55 -0.26 -2.10 -17.91
CA PHE A 55 0.95 -1.31 -17.76
C PHE A 55 2.14 -2.06 -18.36
N CYS A 56 3.03 -1.35 -19.06
CA CYS A 56 4.30 -1.91 -19.51
C CYS A 56 5.39 -1.64 -18.47
N LEU A 57 6.08 -2.68 -18.00
CA LEU A 57 7.16 -2.55 -17.02
C LEU A 57 8.28 -1.61 -17.51
N ASP A 58 8.58 -1.63 -18.81
CA ASP A 58 9.64 -0.81 -19.40
C ASP A 58 9.26 0.68 -19.53
N GLU A 59 7.98 0.99 -19.29
CA GLU A 59 7.45 2.35 -19.26
C GLU A 59 7.46 2.95 -17.85
N ILE A 60 7.84 2.20 -16.80
CA ILE A 60 8.01 2.76 -15.46
C ILE A 60 9.13 3.80 -15.48
N LYS A 61 8.78 5.04 -15.12
CA LYS A 61 9.67 6.20 -15.13
C LYS A 61 10.25 6.46 -13.74
N THR A 62 9.39 6.59 -12.74
CA THR A 62 9.77 6.85 -11.35
C THR A 62 8.83 6.11 -10.40
N ALA A 63 9.24 6.01 -9.13
CA ALA A 63 8.38 5.56 -8.06
C ALA A 63 8.54 6.48 -6.86
N THR A 64 7.44 6.78 -6.18
CA THR A 64 7.39 7.69 -5.04
C THR A 64 6.77 6.97 -3.85
N ILE A 65 7.46 6.97 -2.70
CA ILE A 65 6.89 6.50 -1.45
C ILE A 65 6.14 7.66 -0.78
N GLY A 66 4.89 7.43 -0.43
CA GLY A 66 4.10 8.34 0.39
C GLY A 66 4.05 7.87 1.84
N PHE A 67 4.23 8.81 2.77
CA PHE A 67 4.09 8.61 4.21
C PHE A 67 2.99 9.52 4.76
N VAL A 68 2.05 8.95 5.48
CA VAL A 68 0.90 9.62 6.08
C VAL A 68 1.06 9.58 7.61
N PRO A 69 1.52 10.65 8.26
CA PRO A 69 1.66 10.68 9.72
C PRO A 69 0.30 10.67 10.40
N PHE A 70 0.12 9.81 11.41
CA PHE A 70 -1.12 9.74 12.19
C PHE A 70 -1.30 10.93 13.15
N SER A 71 -0.20 11.58 13.57
CA SER A 71 -0.18 12.88 14.24
C SER A 71 1.23 13.48 14.23
N LYS A 72 1.38 14.76 14.67
CA LYS A 72 2.70 15.40 14.87
C LYS A 72 3.60 14.67 15.88
N THR A 73 3.04 13.83 16.75
CA THR A 73 3.74 13.15 17.86
C THR A 73 3.79 11.63 17.73
N ILE A 74 2.94 11.03 16.87
CA ILE A 74 2.80 9.57 16.73
C ILE A 74 3.50 9.11 15.45
N ILE A 75 4.45 8.19 15.61
CA ILE A 75 5.32 7.65 14.54
C ILE A 75 4.59 6.60 13.68
N VAL A 76 3.34 6.26 14.02
CA VAL A 76 2.49 5.40 13.18
C VAL A 76 2.22 6.17 11.90
N VAL A 77 2.67 5.61 10.79
CA VAL A 77 2.66 6.23 9.47
C VAL A 77 2.04 5.23 8.51
N HIS A 78 0.93 5.57 7.86
CA HIS A 78 0.51 4.73 6.74
C HIS A 78 1.44 4.99 5.55
N ALA A 79 1.83 3.96 4.81
CA ALA A 79 2.76 4.07 3.71
C ALA A 79 2.19 3.44 2.44
N PHE A 80 2.43 4.10 1.30
CA PHE A 80 2.03 3.64 -0.02
C PHE A 80 3.14 3.94 -1.04
N VAL A 81 3.07 3.29 -2.21
CA VAL A 81 4.01 3.52 -3.31
C VAL A 81 3.23 3.89 -4.57
N LYS A 82 3.54 5.05 -5.13
CA LYS A 82 3.06 5.49 -6.43
C LYS A 82 4.11 5.14 -7.49
N PHE A 83 3.67 4.61 -8.63
CA PHE A 83 4.49 4.45 -9.82
C PHE A 83 3.99 5.38 -10.91
N ASP A 84 4.91 6.11 -11.54
CA ASP A 84 4.64 6.97 -12.69
C ASP A 84 5.24 6.33 -13.95
N PHE A 85 4.47 6.34 -15.03
CA PHE A 85 4.84 5.78 -16.32
C PHE A 85 5.13 6.89 -17.34
N LYS A 86 5.89 6.59 -18.39
CA LYS A 86 6.24 7.56 -19.44
C LYS A 86 5.02 8.10 -20.20
N ASP A 87 3.95 7.31 -20.32
CA ASP A 87 2.67 7.71 -20.91
C ASP A 87 1.84 8.68 -20.03
N LYS A 88 2.44 9.17 -18.93
CA LYS A 88 1.82 10.01 -17.88
C LYS A 88 0.78 9.30 -17.03
N SER A 89 0.56 8.01 -17.26
CA SER A 89 -0.26 7.23 -16.34
C SER A 89 0.49 6.94 -15.06
N HIS A 90 -0.28 6.63 -14.02
CA HIS A 90 0.24 6.31 -12.72
C HIS A 90 -0.68 5.32 -12.03
N VAL A 91 -0.15 4.67 -11.01
CA VAL A 91 -0.93 3.78 -10.15
C VAL A 91 -0.31 3.77 -8.76
N VAL A 92 -1.16 3.68 -7.74
CA VAL A 92 -0.75 3.68 -6.35
C VAL A 92 -1.05 2.33 -5.72
N PHE A 93 -0.05 1.76 -5.05
CA PHE A 93 -0.17 0.57 -4.23
C PHE A 93 -0.16 0.98 -2.76
N SER A 94 -1.23 0.66 -2.05
CA SER A 94 -1.40 0.91 -0.63
C SER A 94 -1.64 -0.41 0.10
N VAL A 95 -0.79 -0.70 1.09
CA VAL A 95 -0.95 -1.88 1.95
C VAL A 95 -1.81 -1.49 3.12
N GLU A 96 -2.99 -2.09 3.22
CA GLU A 96 -4.01 -1.66 4.17
C GLU A 96 -4.50 -2.81 5.04
N LEU A 97 -4.96 -2.46 6.23
CA LEU A 97 -5.79 -3.34 7.04
C LEU A 97 -7.19 -3.37 6.41
N ARG A 98 -7.72 -4.57 6.21
CA ARG A 98 -9.05 -4.82 5.66
C ARG A 98 -10.09 -4.91 6.79
N LYS A 99 -11.00 -3.95 6.81
CA LYS A 99 -12.03 -3.70 7.82
C LYS A 99 -13.33 -4.39 7.44
N LYS A 100 -13.92 -5.12 8.40
CA LYS A 100 -15.30 -5.58 8.27
C LYS A 100 -16.27 -4.41 8.48
N LYS A 101 -17.43 -4.48 7.83
CA LYS A 101 -18.49 -3.48 7.97
C LYS A 101 -18.84 -3.25 9.44
N GLY A 102 -18.76 -2.00 9.90
CA GLY A 102 -19.06 -1.59 11.27
C GLY A 102 -17.97 -1.93 12.31
N GLN A 103 -16.81 -2.43 11.88
CA GLN A 103 -15.70 -2.75 12.77
C GLN A 103 -14.99 -1.46 13.21
N LYS A 104 -15.12 -1.09 14.48
CA LYS A 104 -14.38 0.03 15.06
C LYS A 104 -12.93 -0.36 15.30
N PHE A 105 -12.00 0.40 14.74
CA PHE A 105 -10.58 0.20 14.95
C PHE A 105 -10.12 0.90 16.23
N SER A 106 -9.33 0.20 17.05
CA SER A 106 -8.57 0.80 18.12
C SER A 106 -7.18 0.21 18.09
N PHE A 107 -6.19 1.03 17.73
CA PHE A 107 -4.78 0.63 17.60
C PHE A 107 -4.26 -0.06 18.87
N TRP A 108 -4.77 0.34 20.04
CA TRP A 108 -4.34 -0.12 21.36
C TRP A 108 -5.20 -1.25 21.95
N LYS A 109 -6.37 -1.55 21.39
CA LYS A 109 -7.24 -2.63 21.90
C LYS A 109 -7.23 -3.80 20.93
N ASN A 110 -6.57 -4.91 21.32
CA ASN A 110 -6.74 -6.35 20.99
C ASN A 110 -7.47 -6.85 19.71
N ILE A 111 -7.80 -6.00 18.73
CA ILE A 111 -8.61 -6.30 17.54
C ILE A 111 -7.71 -6.55 16.32
N LEU A 112 -6.51 -5.96 16.33
CA LEU A 112 -5.49 -6.13 15.28
C LEU A 112 -5.20 -7.58 14.86
N PRO A 113 -5.14 -8.59 15.76
CA PRO A 113 -4.84 -9.98 15.38
C PRO A 113 -5.92 -10.65 14.52
N TYR A 114 -7.07 -10.02 14.30
CA TYR A 114 -8.24 -10.61 13.64
C TYR A 114 -8.69 -9.88 12.36
N CYS A 115 -7.90 -8.92 11.90
CA CYS A 115 -8.14 -8.22 10.64
C CYS A 115 -7.26 -8.82 9.54
N GLU A 116 -7.78 -8.85 8.32
CA GLU A 116 -7.02 -9.25 7.15
C GLU A 116 -6.16 -8.10 6.62
N ILE A 117 -5.10 -8.42 5.88
CA ILE A 117 -4.37 -7.44 5.07
C ILE A 117 -4.99 -7.39 3.66
N MET A 118 -4.90 -6.24 3.01
CA MET A 118 -5.23 -6.06 1.59
C MET A 118 -4.21 -5.17 0.90
N TYR A 119 -4.11 -5.35 -0.42
CA TYR A 119 -3.43 -4.41 -1.31
C TYR A 119 -4.51 -3.64 -2.07
N VAL A 120 -4.65 -2.36 -1.75
CA VAL A 120 -5.38 -1.43 -2.59
C VAL A 120 -4.47 -1.03 -3.74
N ILE A 121 -4.89 -1.29 -4.97
CA ILE A 121 -4.29 -0.72 -6.17
C ILE A 121 -5.29 0.29 -6.70
N ALA A 122 -4.87 1.55 -6.80
CA ALA A 122 -5.79 2.65 -7.02
C ALA A 122 -5.19 3.77 -7.87
N ASP A 123 -6.05 4.63 -8.38
CA ASP A 123 -5.68 5.92 -8.94
C ASP A 123 -5.04 6.81 -7.86
N GLN A 124 -4.17 7.75 -8.26
CA GLN A 124 -3.55 8.65 -7.28
C GLN A 124 -4.55 9.57 -6.60
N GLN A 125 -5.60 10.01 -7.30
CA GLN A 125 -6.61 10.91 -6.72
C GLN A 125 -7.38 10.19 -5.61
N ASP A 126 -7.77 8.92 -5.81
CA ASP A 126 -8.41 8.11 -4.76
C ASP A 126 -7.56 8.08 -3.47
N VAL A 127 -6.27 7.78 -3.60
CA VAL A 127 -5.40 7.60 -2.43
C VAL A 127 -4.97 8.93 -1.80
N ILE A 128 -4.55 9.90 -2.61
CA ILE A 128 -3.95 11.14 -2.11
C ILE A 128 -5.03 12.16 -1.75
N ASP A 129 -6.07 12.35 -2.57
CA ASP A 129 -7.09 13.38 -2.30
C ASP A 129 -7.90 13.06 -1.05
N LEU A 130 -8.21 11.78 -0.80
CA LEU A 130 -8.85 11.36 0.45
C LEU A 130 -8.09 11.90 1.67
N ARG A 131 -6.76 11.77 1.66
CA ARG A 131 -5.89 12.10 2.80
C ARG A 131 -5.64 13.60 2.91
N VAL A 132 -5.43 14.28 1.79
CA VAL A 132 -5.04 15.70 1.80
C VAL A 132 -6.25 16.64 1.83
N LYS A 133 -7.38 16.27 1.22
CA LYS A 133 -8.55 17.15 1.06
C LYS A 133 -9.71 16.81 1.98
N HIS A 134 -9.89 15.54 2.34
CA HIS A 134 -11.12 15.08 2.99
C HIS A 134 -10.94 14.56 4.42
N ARG A 135 -9.71 14.26 4.85
CA ARG A 135 -9.40 13.91 6.23
C ARG A 135 -8.70 15.05 6.95
N GLU A 136 -9.35 15.56 7.97
CA GLU A 136 -8.77 16.61 8.81
C GLU A 136 -7.53 16.07 9.55
N ASN A 137 -6.44 16.84 9.51
CA ASN A 137 -5.17 16.54 10.18
C ASN A 137 -4.33 15.39 9.59
N GLU A 138 -4.68 14.87 8.41
CA GLU A 138 -3.76 14.05 7.63
C GLU A 138 -2.91 14.91 6.69
N SER A 139 -1.66 14.51 6.49
CA SER A 139 -0.77 15.07 5.47
C SER A 139 -0.12 13.92 4.71
N VAL A 140 0.45 14.22 3.55
CA VAL A 140 1.19 13.22 2.75
C VAL A 140 2.57 13.76 2.47
N ASP A 141 3.59 13.12 3.04
CA ASP A 141 4.98 13.38 2.69
C ASP A 141 5.37 12.43 1.55
N LEU A 142 5.77 12.97 0.40
CA LEU A 142 6.16 12.21 -0.79
C LEU A 142 7.68 12.19 -0.96
N TYR A 143 8.23 11.03 -1.30
CA TYR A 143 9.66 10.80 -1.45
C TYR A 143 9.96 9.94 -2.67
N GLU A 144 10.57 10.53 -3.70
CA GLU A 144 10.98 9.78 -4.89
C GLU A 144 12.10 8.78 -4.56
N LEU A 145 11.94 7.54 -5.04
CA LEU A 145 12.91 6.46 -4.87
C LEU A 145 14.10 6.66 -5.81
N ASN A 146 15.29 6.73 -5.23
CA ASN A 146 16.55 6.78 -5.95
C ASN A 146 17.02 5.36 -6.30
N LEU A 147 16.36 4.74 -7.28
CA LEU A 147 16.60 3.36 -7.71
C LEU A 147 16.72 3.27 -9.24
N LYS A 148 17.48 2.28 -9.71
CA LYS A 148 17.64 1.99 -11.15
C LYS A 148 16.32 1.47 -11.73
N ALA A 149 16.10 1.66 -13.04
CA ALA A 149 14.89 1.21 -13.73
C ALA A 149 14.61 -0.30 -13.57
N GLY A 150 15.64 -1.15 -13.51
CA GLY A 150 15.47 -2.58 -13.22
C GLY A 150 14.90 -2.86 -11.83
N GLN A 151 15.34 -2.09 -10.82
CA GLN A 151 14.88 -2.22 -9.44
C GLN A 151 13.43 -1.73 -9.30
N LEU A 152 13.08 -0.62 -9.96
CA LEU A 152 11.69 -0.13 -10.01
C LEU A 152 10.73 -1.17 -10.61
N ARG A 153 11.11 -1.78 -11.74
CA ARG A 153 10.37 -2.88 -12.37
C ARG A 153 10.20 -4.07 -11.44
N GLN A 154 11.25 -4.42 -10.71
CA GLN A 154 11.22 -5.52 -9.75
C GLN A 154 10.28 -5.23 -8.57
N ILE A 155 10.32 -4.03 -7.98
CA ILE A 155 9.40 -3.63 -6.89
C ILE A 155 7.96 -3.67 -7.37
N PHE A 156 7.67 -3.04 -8.52
CA PHE A 156 6.32 -3.02 -9.09
C PHE A 156 5.76 -4.43 -9.26
N TRP A 157 6.54 -5.31 -9.88
CA TRP A 157 6.11 -6.69 -10.11
C TRP A 157 5.95 -7.46 -8.79
N ASP A 158 6.85 -7.29 -7.82
CA ASP A 158 6.75 -7.96 -6.53
C ASP A 158 5.50 -7.53 -5.75
N MET A 159 5.13 -6.25 -5.82
CA MET A 159 3.88 -5.73 -5.26
C MET A 159 2.65 -6.32 -5.96
N CYS A 160 2.68 -6.47 -7.29
CA CYS A 160 1.63 -7.13 -8.06
C CYS A 160 1.45 -8.59 -7.66
N VAL A 161 2.55 -9.34 -7.56
CA VAL A 161 2.53 -10.74 -7.12
C VAL A 161 1.95 -10.85 -5.73
N ARG A 162 2.37 -9.96 -4.81
CA ARG A 162 1.89 -9.95 -3.44
C ARG A 162 0.38 -9.65 -3.36
N ALA A 163 -0.11 -8.67 -4.12
CA ALA A 163 -1.53 -8.38 -4.21
C ALA A 163 -2.33 -9.59 -4.74
N ASN A 164 -1.83 -10.26 -5.78
CA ASN A 164 -2.48 -11.43 -6.37
C ASN A 164 -2.46 -12.65 -5.43
N ASN A 165 -1.40 -12.80 -4.63
CA ASN A 165 -1.33 -13.81 -3.58
C ASN A 165 -2.39 -13.54 -2.51
N ILE A 166 -2.55 -12.29 -2.04
CA ILE A 166 -3.60 -11.92 -1.07
C ILE A 166 -5.01 -12.13 -1.64
N HIS A 167 -5.22 -11.91 -2.94
CA HIS A 167 -6.46 -12.24 -3.63
C HIS A 167 -6.82 -13.72 -3.49
N SER A 168 -5.83 -14.60 -3.70
CA SER A 168 -6.05 -16.06 -3.73
C SER A 168 -5.98 -16.70 -2.35
N GLN A 169 -5.11 -16.19 -1.49
CA GLN A 169 -4.80 -16.69 -0.16
C GLN A 169 -4.83 -15.51 0.82
N PRO A 170 -5.98 -15.25 1.46
CA PRO A 170 -6.07 -14.18 2.44
C PRO A 170 -5.13 -14.44 3.62
N GLU A 171 -4.61 -13.36 4.20
CA GLU A 171 -3.72 -13.42 5.36
C GLU A 171 -4.15 -12.42 6.43
N PHE A 172 -3.83 -12.72 7.69
CA PHE A 172 -4.04 -11.77 8.77
C PHE A 172 -3.02 -10.64 8.73
N PHE A 173 -3.47 -9.45 9.04
CA PHE A 173 -2.64 -8.33 9.42
C PHE A 173 -1.95 -8.66 10.75
N SER A 174 -0.66 -8.37 10.82
CA SER A 174 0.11 -8.44 12.06
C SER A 174 0.91 -7.17 12.23
N LEU A 175 0.74 -6.51 13.38
CA LEU A 175 1.43 -5.26 13.70
C LEU A 175 2.96 -5.38 13.62
N PHE A 176 3.52 -6.58 13.79
CA PHE A 176 4.96 -6.81 13.75
C PHE A 176 5.43 -7.55 12.50
N LEU A 177 4.59 -8.43 11.92
CA LEU A 177 5.04 -9.36 10.88
C LEU A 177 4.41 -9.12 9.50
N ASN A 178 3.23 -8.52 9.43
CA ASN A 178 2.47 -8.39 8.18
C ASN A 178 1.63 -7.11 8.20
N ASN A 179 2.30 -5.99 8.03
CA ASN A 179 1.74 -4.63 8.03
C ASN A 179 2.26 -3.86 6.81
N CYS A 180 1.86 -2.59 6.68
CA CYS A 180 2.33 -1.72 5.59
C CYS A 180 3.86 -1.58 5.53
N THR A 181 4.52 -1.32 6.67
CA THR A 181 5.97 -1.11 6.77
C THR A 181 6.78 -2.36 6.41
N SER A 182 6.44 -3.50 7.01
CA SER A 182 7.13 -4.78 6.83
C SER A 182 7.03 -5.25 5.38
N ASN A 183 5.83 -5.20 4.79
CA ASN A 183 5.66 -5.53 3.37
C ASN A 183 6.43 -4.55 2.47
N LEU A 184 6.37 -3.23 2.73
CA LEU A 184 7.13 -2.24 1.97
C LEU A 184 8.64 -2.51 2.03
N ILE A 185 9.17 -2.80 3.22
CA ILE A 185 10.57 -3.17 3.41
C ILE A 185 10.91 -4.45 2.64
N ASP A 186 10.03 -5.45 2.64
CA ASP A 186 10.25 -6.68 1.88
C ASP A 186 10.33 -6.44 0.37
N HIS A 187 9.46 -5.59 -0.17
CA HIS A 187 9.51 -5.18 -1.57
C HIS A 187 10.82 -4.43 -1.88
N LEU A 188 11.20 -3.47 -1.04
CA LEU A 188 12.44 -2.70 -1.22
C LEU A 188 13.68 -3.60 -1.13
N ASN A 189 13.74 -4.51 -0.16
CA ASN A 189 14.88 -5.40 0.06
C ASN A 189 15.11 -6.42 -1.04
N LYS A 190 14.07 -6.78 -1.81
CA LYS A 190 14.22 -7.66 -2.97
C LYS A 190 14.91 -6.96 -4.14
N ALA A 191 14.71 -5.65 -4.28
CA ALA A 191 15.22 -4.87 -5.39
C ALA A 191 16.49 -4.06 -5.06
N ALA A 192 16.70 -3.71 -3.79
CA ALA A 192 17.83 -2.90 -3.37
C ALA A 192 19.14 -3.68 -3.34
N ASP A 193 20.23 -3.02 -3.76
CA ASP A 193 21.60 -3.55 -3.65
C ASP A 193 22.03 -3.69 -2.17
N TYR A 194 21.41 -2.93 -1.27
CA TYR A 194 21.61 -2.98 0.18
C TYR A 194 20.31 -3.32 0.91
N ARG A 195 20.38 -4.21 1.90
CA ARG A 195 19.21 -4.63 2.68
C ARG A 195 18.97 -3.68 3.85
N ILE A 196 17.75 -3.15 3.92
CA ILE A 196 17.18 -2.52 5.10
C ILE A 196 17.17 -3.57 6.23
N PRO A 197 17.83 -3.30 7.37
CA PRO A 197 17.94 -4.26 8.47
C PRO A 197 16.57 -4.72 8.99
N TRP A 198 16.49 -5.99 9.41
CA TRP A 198 15.24 -6.62 9.84
C TRP A 198 14.53 -5.89 10.99
N PHE A 199 15.27 -5.23 11.90
CA PHE A 199 14.66 -4.47 12.99
C PHE A 199 13.78 -3.31 12.51
N TYR A 200 14.03 -2.78 11.29
CA TYR A 200 13.18 -1.73 10.70
C TYR A 200 11.78 -2.24 10.36
N LYS A 201 11.57 -3.55 10.19
CA LYS A 201 10.24 -4.15 9.93
C LYS A 201 9.31 -4.07 11.15
N HIS A 202 9.90 -4.03 12.34
CA HIS A 202 9.19 -4.07 13.62
C HIS A 202 8.95 -2.71 14.24
N ILE A 203 9.52 -1.66 13.63
CA ILE A 203 9.39 -0.29 14.13
C ILE A 203 8.47 0.53 13.25
N LEU A 204 7.92 1.57 13.86
CA LEU A 204 6.92 2.40 13.23
C LEU A 204 7.49 3.08 11.96
N PRO A 205 6.71 3.21 10.89
CA PRO A 205 7.18 3.66 9.56
C PRO A 205 7.84 5.04 9.51
N GLY A 206 7.66 5.92 10.52
CA GLY A 206 8.49 7.12 10.65
C GLY A 206 10.00 6.84 10.84
N PHE A 207 10.38 5.70 11.42
CA PHE A 207 11.78 5.26 11.46
C PHE A 207 12.27 4.76 10.09
N LEU A 208 11.41 4.10 9.31
CA LEU A 208 11.73 3.71 7.93
C LEU A 208 12.03 4.96 7.10
N ARG A 209 11.18 5.99 7.16
CA ARG A 209 11.43 7.28 6.51
C ARG A 209 12.82 7.85 6.83
N ARG A 210 13.18 7.91 8.13
CA ARG A 210 14.50 8.41 8.56
C ARG A 210 15.64 7.56 8.00
N TYR A 211 15.49 6.23 7.97
CA TYR A 211 16.49 5.33 7.40
C TYR A 211 16.67 5.54 5.90
N LEU A 212 15.58 5.63 5.13
CA LEU A 212 15.63 5.82 3.69
C LEU A 212 16.32 7.14 3.32
N LEU A 213 16.03 8.22 4.05
CA LEU A 213 16.70 9.52 3.88
C LEU A 213 18.19 9.45 4.22
N LYS A 214 18.56 8.87 5.38
CA LYS A 214 19.96 8.78 5.82
C LYS A 214 20.83 7.99 4.84
N ASN A 215 20.27 6.96 4.21
CA ASN A 215 20.98 6.08 3.28
C ASN A 215 20.76 6.45 1.80
N ARG A 216 20.14 7.61 1.51
CA ARG A 216 19.91 8.13 0.15
C ARG A 216 19.10 7.19 -0.77
N PHE A 217 18.25 6.34 -0.19
CA PHE A 217 17.26 5.55 -0.92
C PHE A 217 16.14 6.42 -1.48
N VAL A 218 15.90 7.56 -0.85
CA VAL A 218 14.97 8.57 -1.32
C VAL A 218 15.63 9.94 -1.31
N ALA A 219 15.25 10.79 -2.25
CA ALA A 219 15.69 12.17 -2.28
C ALA A 219 14.96 13.00 -1.20
N ARG A 220 15.64 13.98 -0.61
CA ARG A 220 15.00 15.02 0.21
C ARG A 220 14.31 15.96 -0.79
N GLN A 221 12.99 16.13 -0.67
CA GLN A 221 12.29 17.24 -1.32
C GLN A 221 12.72 18.56 -0.67
#